data_AF-A0A2H0WMA0-F1
#
_entry.id   AF-A0A2H0WMA0-F1
#
_cell.length_a   1.000
_cell.length_b   1.000
_cell.length_c   1.000
_cell.angle_alpha   90.00
_cell.angle_beta   90.00
_cell.angle_gamma   90.00
#
_symmetry.space_group_name_H-M   'P 1'
#
loop_
_entity.id
_entity.type
_entity.pdbx_description
1 polymer ?
#
loop_
_entity_poly.entity_id
_entity_poly.type
_entity_poly.pdbx_seq_one_letter_code
_entity_poly.pdbx_strand_id
1 'polypeptide(L)'
;MAKVKQNQKVNNLRAFIRNFNIPRAARATRMAKKHLVVFLAVAFSVATLASAILPKNQVQSLKEKLVRNPNDFKAHLQLAQKFLANNQLPEAEQTLLLAQKIFNHEVTSSAYFQFSIFNSENKVLGAKASNELNELWQEKQYSDPEDIRLLITAWEKIMVEKPDYRDGWLQLAILHYKLYKNDKAKENLLKALEIDPNYAPAQELEKILGE
;
A
#
# COMPACT_ATOMS: atom_id res chain seq x y z
N MET A 1 -50.57 47.26 -46.23
CA MET A 1 -51.24 46.31 -45.30
C MET A 1 -50.31 45.27 -44.63
N ALA A 2 -49.12 44.97 -45.16
CA ALA A 2 -48.22 43.94 -44.59
C ALA A 2 -47.55 44.32 -43.24
N LYS A 3 -47.18 45.60 -43.05
CA LYS A 3 -46.47 46.10 -41.84
C LYS A 3 -47.30 46.01 -40.54
N VAL A 4 -48.62 46.14 -40.63
CA VAL A 4 -49.54 46.10 -39.48
C VAL A 4 -49.71 44.67 -38.95
N LYS A 5 -49.84 43.68 -39.85
CA LYS A 5 -49.93 42.25 -39.47
C LYS A 5 -48.65 41.73 -38.79
N GLN A 6 -47.48 42.23 -39.20
CA GLN A 6 -46.20 41.85 -38.61
C GLN A 6 -46.03 42.41 -37.18
N ASN A 7 -46.40 43.68 -36.96
CA ASN A 7 -46.38 44.28 -35.63
C ASN A 7 -47.36 43.60 -34.66
N GLN A 8 -48.52 43.16 -35.13
CA GLN A 8 -49.49 42.46 -34.30
C GLN A 8 -49.00 41.06 -33.90
N LYS A 9 -48.32 40.35 -34.81
CA LYS A 9 -47.67 39.06 -34.50
C LYS A 9 -46.56 39.21 -33.46
N VAL A 10 -45.72 40.24 -33.57
CA VAL A 10 -44.64 40.52 -32.61
C VAL A 10 -45.20 40.93 -31.24
N ASN A 11 -46.27 41.73 -31.21
CA ASN A 11 -46.91 42.14 -29.96
C ASN A 11 -47.61 40.97 -29.26
N ASN A 12 -48.27 40.08 -30.01
CA ASN A 12 -48.87 38.87 -29.47
C ASN A 12 -47.81 37.90 -28.93
N LEU A 13 -46.67 37.77 -29.61
CA LEU A 13 -45.56 36.94 -29.14
C LEU A 13 -44.92 37.52 -27.86
N ARG A 14 -44.75 38.85 -27.79
CA ARG A 14 -44.25 39.54 -26.58
C ARG A 14 -45.23 39.47 -25.40
N ALA A 15 -46.54 39.46 -25.66
CA ALA A 15 -47.56 39.28 -24.64
C ALA A 15 -47.61 37.82 -24.14
N PHE A 16 -47.48 36.86 -25.06
CA PHE A 16 -47.39 35.43 -24.76
C PHE A 16 -46.15 35.11 -23.89
N ILE A 17 -44.98 35.65 -24.25
CA ILE A 17 -43.74 35.48 -23.47
C ILE A 17 -43.84 36.14 -22.08
N ARG A 18 -44.51 37.29 -21.94
CA ARG A 18 -44.76 37.94 -20.64
C ARG A 18 -45.68 37.13 -19.72
N ASN A 19 -46.63 36.38 -20.29
CA ASN A 19 -47.56 35.52 -19.55
C ASN A 19 -46.98 34.14 -19.22
N PHE A 20 -45.86 33.73 -19.83
CA PHE A 20 -45.13 32.56 -19.40
C PHE A 20 -44.43 32.88 -18.07
N ASN A 21 -44.93 32.26 -17.02
CA ASN A 21 -44.56 32.46 -15.62
C ASN A 21 -43.14 31.90 -15.32
N ILE A 22 -42.09 32.53 -15.87
CA ILE A 22 -40.67 32.22 -15.64
C ILE A 22 -40.21 32.36 -14.17
N PRO A 23 -40.79 33.20 -13.28
CA PRO A 23 -40.23 33.35 -11.93
C PRO A 23 -40.44 32.13 -11.02
N ARG A 24 -41.28 31.15 -11.39
CA ARG A 24 -41.46 29.91 -10.60
C ARG A 24 -40.32 28.92 -10.83
N ALA A 25 -39.85 28.76 -12.08
CA ALA A 25 -38.73 27.87 -12.40
C ALA A 25 -37.38 28.38 -11.87
N ALA A 26 -37.13 29.70 -11.97
CA ALA A 26 -35.93 30.32 -11.41
C ALA A 26 -35.89 30.29 -9.86
N ARG A 27 -37.06 30.43 -9.20
CA ARG A 27 -37.17 30.27 -7.75
C ARG A 27 -37.00 28.81 -7.32
N ALA A 28 -37.60 27.85 -8.04
CA ALA A 28 -37.45 26.42 -7.76
C ALA A 28 -35.99 25.95 -7.87
N THR A 29 -35.27 26.39 -8.91
CA THR A 29 -33.84 26.06 -9.09
C THR A 29 -32.95 26.70 -8.03
N ARG A 30 -33.23 27.94 -7.60
CA ARG A 30 -32.51 28.59 -6.49
C ARG A 30 -32.79 27.92 -5.15
N MET A 31 -34.02 27.52 -4.89
CA MET A 31 -34.41 26.79 -3.67
C MET A 31 -33.77 25.40 -3.65
N ALA A 32 -33.79 24.66 -4.76
CA ALA A 32 -33.13 23.36 -4.89
C ALA A 32 -31.61 23.45 -4.64
N LYS A 33 -30.93 24.47 -5.20
CA LYS A 33 -29.51 24.72 -4.91
C LYS A 33 -29.24 25.03 -3.43
N LYS A 34 -30.10 25.82 -2.78
CA LYS A 34 -29.97 26.09 -1.33
C LYS A 34 -30.14 24.82 -0.50
N HIS A 35 -31.16 24.01 -0.78
CA HIS A 35 -31.36 22.74 -0.09
C HIS A 35 -30.22 21.75 -0.34
N LEU A 36 -29.65 21.72 -1.55
CA LEU A 36 -28.47 20.91 -1.87
C LEU A 36 -27.23 21.36 -1.08
N VAL A 37 -26.95 22.66 -1.01
CA VAL A 37 -25.81 23.19 -0.24
C VAL A 37 -25.98 22.90 1.26
N VAL A 38 -27.19 23.08 1.81
CA VAL A 38 -27.47 22.75 3.21
C VAL A 38 -27.34 21.25 3.45
N PHE A 39 -27.84 20.41 2.56
CA PHE A 39 -27.70 18.96 2.64
C PHE A 39 -26.24 18.53 2.60
N LEU A 40 -25.43 19.08 1.69
CA LEU A 40 -23.99 18.80 1.61
C LEU A 40 -23.25 19.29 2.87
N ALA A 41 -23.60 20.46 3.40
CA ALA A 41 -23.03 20.97 4.64
C ALA A 41 -23.38 20.08 5.83
N VAL A 42 -24.64 19.63 5.94
CA VAL A 42 -25.08 18.69 6.98
C VAL A 42 -24.39 17.34 6.81
N ALA A 43 -24.31 16.80 5.60
CA ALA A 43 -23.61 15.54 5.32
C ALA A 43 -22.11 15.63 5.68
N PHE A 44 -21.45 16.74 5.36
CA PHE A 44 -20.07 17.00 5.74
C PHE A 44 -19.92 17.10 7.27
N SER A 45 -20.83 17.83 7.93
CA SER A 45 -20.87 17.95 9.39
C SER A 45 -21.04 16.57 10.05
N VAL A 46 -22.00 15.78 9.59
CA VAL A 46 -22.26 14.41 10.07
C VAL A 46 -21.06 13.51 9.80
N ALA A 47 -20.40 13.62 8.65
CA ALA A 47 -19.17 12.87 8.36
C ALA A 47 -18.03 13.26 9.31
N THR A 48 -17.85 14.55 9.63
CA THR A 48 -16.84 14.99 10.60
C THR A 48 -17.16 14.51 12.02
N LEU A 49 -18.42 14.57 12.46
CA LEU A 49 -18.85 14.04 13.76
C LEU A 49 -18.73 12.52 13.82
N ALA A 50 -19.10 11.80 12.76
CA ALA A 50 -18.92 10.36 12.68
C ALA A 50 -17.44 9.96 12.76
N SER A 51 -16.55 10.69 12.08
CA SER A 51 -15.10 10.46 12.17
C SER A 51 -14.52 10.69 13.57
N ALA A 52 -15.17 11.54 14.38
CA ALA A 52 -14.77 11.80 15.77
C ALA A 52 -15.28 10.73 16.76
N ILE A 53 -16.33 9.99 16.40
CA ILE A 53 -17.00 8.99 17.27
C ILE A 53 -16.55 7.55 16.91
N LEU A 54 -16.08 7.31 15.69
CA LEU A 54 -15.56 6.00 15.28
C LEU A 54 -14.28 5.65 16.07
N PRO A 55 -14.11 4.38 16.50
CA PRO A 55 -12.88 3.95 17.15
C PRO A 55 -11.71 4.17 16.19
N LYS A 56 -10.65 4.83 16.67
CA LYS A 56 -9.47 5.12 15.85
C LYS A 56 -8.92 3.81 15.29
N ASN A 57 -8.80 3.73 13.97
CA ASN A 57 -8.07 2.65 13.32
C ASN A 57 -6.61 2.65 13.85
N GLN A 58 -6.01 1.47 14.02
CA GLN A 58 -4.64 1.32 14.53
C GLN A 58 -3.63 2.16 13.73
N VAL A 59 -3.79 2.26 12.40
CA VAL A 59 -2.98 3.13 11.54
C VAL A 59 -3.08 4.60 11.96
N GLN A 60 -4.27 5.09 12.27
CA GLN A 60 -4.49 6.47 12.71
C GLN A 60 -3.85 6.73 14.08
N SER A 61 -4.00 5.79 15.01
CA SER A 61 -3.35 5.84 16.33
C SER A 61 -1.81 5.91 16.21
N LEU A 62 -1.23 5.07 15.33
CA LEU A 62 0.21 5.07 15.08
C LEU A 62 0.69 6.36 14.42
N LYS A 63 -0.06 6.90 13.45
CA LYS A 63 0.23 8.20 12.83
C LYS A 63 0.21 9.34 13.86
N GLU A 64 -0.79 9.38 14.75
CA GLU A 64 -0.84 10.38 15.82
C GLU A 64 0.34 10.24 16.80
N LYS A 65 0.74 9.01 17.12
CA LYS A 65 1.94 8.75 17.93
C LYS A 65 3.20 9.31 17.25
N LEU A 66 3.34 9.10 15.94
CA LEU A 66 4.45 9.62 15.14
C LEU A 66 4.43 11.14 14.98
N VAL A 67 3.26 11.80 15.00
CA VAL A 67 3.19 13.26 15.05
C VAL A 67 3.81 13.80 16.34
N ARG A 68 3.60 13.11 17.47
CA ARG A 68 4.18 13.49 18.76
C ARG A 68 5.66 13.13 18.86
N ASN A 69 6.07 12.00 18.29
CA ASN A 69 7.45 11.54 18.24
C ASN A 69 7.82 11.00 16.84
N PRO A 70 8.30 11.86 15.94
CA PRO A 70 8.61 11.47 14.55
C PRO A 70 9.73 10.45 14.41
N ASN A 71 10.62 10.35 15.40
CA ASN A 71 11.76 9.44 15.40
C ASN A 71 11.48 8.14 16.18
N ASP A 72 10.22 7.84 16.51
CA ASP A 72 9.87 6.57 17.18
C ASP A 72 10.01 5.39 16.21
N PHE A 73 11.18 4.77 16.23
CA PHE A 73 11.51 3.62 15.38
C PHE A 73 10.47 2.49 15.47
N LYS A 74 10.05 2.13 16.69
CA LYS A 74 9.08 1.04 16.89
C LYS A 74 7.70 1.38 16.33
N ALA A 75 7.27 2.64 16.45
CA ALA A 75 6.01 3.09 15.86
C ALA A 75 6.06 3.02 14.32
N HIS A 76 7.20 3.33 13.70
CA HIS A 76 7.37 3.13 12.25
C HIS A 76 7.30 1.65 11.86
N LEU A 77 7.94 0.73 12.60
CA LEU A 77 7.83 -0.72 12.32
C LEU A 77 6.38 -1.22 12.40
N GLN A 78 5.68 -0.85 13.47
CA GLN A 78 4.27 -1.24 13.64
C GLN A 78 3.38 -0.66 12.53
N LEU A 79 3.67 0.56 12.08
CA LEU A 79 2.92 1.20 11.01
C LEU A 79 3.20 0.52 9.66
N ALA A 80 4.46 0.21 9.35
CA ALA A 80 4.84 -0.53 8.17
C ALA A 80 4.16 -1.91 8.13
N GLN A 81 4.18 -2.66 9.24
CA GLN A 81 3.49 -3.93 9.35
C GLN A 81 1.98 -3.80 9.05
N LYS A 82 1.33 -2.74 9.52
CA LYS A 82 -0.09 -2.49 9.21
C LYS A 82 -0.32 -2.16 7.75
N PHE A 83 0.59 -1.42 7.12
CA PHE A 83 0.51 -1.17 5.69
C PHE A 83 0.69 -2.44 4.87
N LEU A 84 1.65 -3.31 5.22
CA LEU A 84 1.82 -4.62 4.58
C LEU A 84 0.58 -5.50 4.72
N ALA A 85 0.04 -5.62 5.94
CA ALA A 85 -1.19 -6.37 6.20
C ALA A 85 -2.40 -5.85 5.43
N ASN A 86 -2.42 -4.56 5.09
CA ASN A 86 -3.47 -3.92 4.29
C ASN A 86 -3.16 -3.89 2.79
N ASN A 87 -2.07 -4.53 2.34
CA ASN A 87 -1.57 -4.50 0.95
C ASN A 87 -1.27 -3.07 0.42
N GLN A 88 -0.91 -2.16 1.32
CA GLN A 88 -0.51 -0.78 1.02
C GLN A 88 1.02 -0.73 0.83
N LEU A 89 1.52 -1.39 -0.21
CA LEU A 89 2.95 -1.62 -0.43
C LEU A 89 3.78 -0.31 -0.56
N PRO A 90 3.32 0.73 -1.29
CA PRO A 90 4.08 1.99 -1.37
C PRO A 90 4.22 2.71 -0.03
N GLU A 91 3.15 2.76 0.77
CA GLU A 91 3.18 3.37 2.09
C GLU A 91 4.01 2.54 3.09
N ALA A 92 3.96 1.21 2.98
CA ALA A 92 4.83 0.31 3.74
C ALA A 92 6.30 0.61 3.44
N GLU A 93 6.67 0.65 2.16
CA GLU A 93 8.04 0.93 1.73
C GLU A 93 8.55 2.29 2.22
N GLN A 94 7.76 3.35 2.05
CA GLN A 94 8.13 4.67 2.56
C GLN A 94 8.36 4.65 4.08
N THR A 95 7.49 3.97 4.81
CA THR A 95 7.61 3.84 6.27
C THR A 95 8.84 3.02 6.66
N LEU A 96 9.15 1.95 5.93
CA LEU A 96 10.35 1.14 6.14
C LEU A 96 11.64 1.92 5.84
N LEU A 97 11.66 2.77 4.81
CA LEU A 97 12.79 3.65 4.51
C LEU A 97 13.03 4.66 5.64
N LEU A 98 11.96 5.22 6.22
CA LEU A 98 12.06 6.09 7.38
C LEU A 98 12.59 5.33 8.61
N ALA A 99 12.06 4.14 8.88
CA ALA A 99 12.53 3.28 9.96
C ALA A 99 14.03 2.94 9.80
N GLN A 100 14.47 2.57 8.59
CA GLN A 100 15.86 2.30 8.29
C GLN A 100 16.75 3.52 8.50
N LYS A 101 16.30 4.71 8.07
CA LYS A 101 17.03 5.96 8.29
C LYS A 101 17.19 6.27 9.77
N ILE A 102 16.12 6.11 10.55
CA ILE A 102 16.13 6.31 12.01
C ILE A 102 17.07 5.31 12.66
N PHE A 103 16.94 4.01 12.34
CA PHE A 103 17.81 2.96 12.85
C PHE A 103 19.28 3.25 12.56
N ASN A 104 19.62 3.59 11.31
CA ASN A 104 20.99 3.94 10.93
C ASN A 104 21.49 5.17 11.69
N HIS A 105 20.65 6.19 11.88
CA HIS A 105 20.98 7.37 12.66
C HIS A 105 21.18 7.04 14.15
N GLU A 106 20.33 6.22 14.76
CA GLU A 106 20.47 5.78 16.15
C GLU A 106 21.74 4.95 16.35
N VAL A 107 22.02 4.01 15.45
CA VAL A 107 23.22 3.18 15.47
C VAL A 107 24.48 4.04 15.33
N THR A 108 24.49 5.01 14.41
CA THR A 108 25.66 5.89 14.16
C THR A 108 25.83 7.00 15.21
N SER A 109 24.76 7.46 15.85
CA SER A 109 24.80 8.49 16.91
C SER A 109 25.21 7.93 18.27
N SER A 110 25.04 6.62 18.49
CA SER A 110 25.69 5.95 19.60
C SER A 110 27.17 5.79 19.28
N ALA A 111 28.06 6.26 20.16
CA ALA A 111 29.52 6.19 20.02
C ALA A 111 30.05 4.74 20.08
N TYR A 112 29.64 3.90 19.14
CA TYR A 112 29.79 2.44 19.12
C TYR A 112 30.36 1.89 17.80
N PHE A 113 30.78 2.76 16.88
CA PHE A 113 31.18 2.34 15.53
C PHE A 113 32.50 1.54 15.47
N GLN A 114 33.36 1.56 16.50
CA GLN A 114 34.62 0.81 16.52
C GLN A 114 34.59 -0.48 17.36
N PHE A 115 33.52 -0.78 18.11
CA PHE A 115 33.52 -1.89 19.09
C PHE A 115 32.50 -3.01 18.82
N SER A 116 31.34 -2.73 18.19
CA SER A 116 30.21 -3.69 18.17
C SER A 116 30.04 -4.56 16.93
N ILE A 117 30.85 -4.43 15.88
CA ILE A 117 30.80 -5.39 14.76
C ILE A 117 31.33 -6.77 15.18
N PHE A 118 32.07 -6.88 16.29
CA PHE A 118 32.70 -8.13 16.75
C PHE A 118 32.08 -8.79 17.99
N ASN A 119 31.22 -8.12 18.78
CA ASN A 119 30.71 -8.70 20.04
C ASN A 119 29.24 -9.11 19.94
N SER A 120 29.02 -10.42 19.93
CA SER A 120 27.75 -11.16 19.81
C SER A 120 26.79 -11.03 21.03
N GLU A 121 26.95 -10.02 21.90
CA GLU A 121 26.31 -9.99 23.22
C GLU A 121 25.43 -8.76 23.55
N ASN A 122 25.28 -7.75 22.67
CA ASN A 122 24.25 -6.70 22.85
C ASN A 122 22.86 -7.14 22.32
N LYS A 123 22.43 -8.30 22.80
CA LYS A 123 21.51 -9.25 22.17
C LYS A 123 20.09 -9.20 22.75
N VAL A 124 19.42 -8.04 22.84
CA VAL A 124 17.96 -8.06 23.15
C VAL A 124 17.13 -7.01 22.40
N LEU A 125 17.54 -5.74 22.37
CA LEU A 125 16.70 -4.70 21.74
C LEU A 125 17.19 -4.28 20.36
N GLY A 126 18.47 -3.97 20.17
CA GLY A 126 19.01 -3.55 18.87
C GLY A 126 19.02 -4.68 17.83
N ALA A 127 19.48 -5.87 18.22
CA ALA A 127 19.44 -7.07 17.36
C ALA A 127 17.99 -7.49 17.02
N LYS A 128 17.05 -7.30 17.96
CA LYS A 128 15.64 -7.60 17.71
C LYS A 128 15.02 -6.56 16.79
N ALA A 129 15.28 -5.28 17.01
CA ALA A 129 14.87 -4.18 16.15
C ALA A 129 15.40 -4.33 14.71
N SER A 130 16.66 -4.73 14.54
CA SER A 130 17.23 -5.02 13.22
C SER A 130 16.58 -6.25 12.58
N ASN A 131 16.28 -7.29 13.35
CA ASN A 131 15.59 -8.47 12.83
C ASN A 131 14.16 -8.14 12.39
N GLU A 132 13.38 -7.43 13.22
CA GLU A 132 12.02 -7.01 12.90
C GLU A 132 11.99 -6.13 11.63
N LEU A 133 12.95 -5.20 11.49
CA LEU A 133 13.06 -4.37 10.28
C LEU A 133 13.38 -5.21 9.04
N ASN A 134 14.32 -6.16 9.15
CA ASN A 134 14.69 -7.05 8.06
C ASN A 134 13.53 -7.97 7.64
N GLU A 135 12.80 -8.53 8.62
CA GLU A 135 11.62 -9.36 8.38
C GLU A 135 10.54 -8.59 7.60
N LEU A 136 10.27 -7.33 7.98
CA LEU A 136 9.30 -6.51 7.26
C LEU A 136 9.77 -6.10 5.85
N TRP A 137 11.07 -5.87 5.64
CA TRP A 137 11.62 -5.66 4.30
C TRP A 137 11.48 -6.92 3.43
N GLN A 138 11.76 -8.09 3.99
CA GLN A 138 11.53 -9.36 3.29
C GLN A 138 10.04 -9.53 2.97
N GLU A 139 9.14 -9.32 3.93
CA GLU A 139 7.70 -9.40 3.68
C GLU A 139 7.25 -8.45 2.57
N LYS A 140 7.77 -7.22 2.54
CA LYS A 140 7.52 -6.26 1.46
C LYS A 140 7.98 -6.81 0.11
N GLN A 141 9.23 -7.26 0.02
CA GLN A 141 9.81 -7.75 -1.24
C GLN A 141 9.13 -9.01 -1.76
N TYR A 142 8.63 -9.87 -0.87
CA TYR A 142 7.90 -11.09 -1.22
C TYR A 142 6.40 -10.87 -1.46
N SER A 143 5.93 -9.62 -1.37
CA SER A 143 4.54 -9.19 -1.59
C SER A 143 4.35 -8.39 -2.88
N ASP A 144 5.37 -7.66 -3.35
CA ASP A 144 5.30 -6.91 -4.61
C ASP A 144 5.78 -7.77 -5.80
N PRO A 145 4.96 -8.01 -6.84
CA PRO A 145 5.38 -8.76 -8.03
C PRO A 145 6.63 -8.22 -8.73
N GLU A 146 6.88 -6.92 -8.70
CA GLU A 146 8.07 -6.33 -9.33
C GLU A 146 9.32 -6.61 -8.51
N ASP A 147 9.24 -6.53 -7.18
CA ASP A 147 10.34 -6.92 -6.29
C ASP A 147 10.65 -8.42 -6.42
N ILE A 148 9.62 -9.26 -6.51
CA ILE A 148 9.80 -10.71 -6.73
C ILE A 148 10.53 -10.98 -8.04
N ARG A 149 10.26 -10.22 -9.12
CA ARG A 149 11.00 -10.34 -10.38
C ARG A 149 12.48 -9.97 -10.22
N LEU A 150 12.78 -8.91 -9.47
CA LEU A 150 14.15 -8.52 -9.18
C LEU A 150 14.87 -9.60 -8.35
N LEU A 151 14.20 -10.18 -7.36
CA LEU A 151 14.72 -11.31 -6.58
C LEU A 151 15.02 -12.52 -7.46
N ILE A 152 14.12 -12.87 -8.39
CA ILE A 152 14.36 -13.96 -9.35
C ILE A 152 15.63 -13.69 -10.16
N THR A 153 15.80 -12.50 -10.72
CA THR A 153 17.00 -12.15 -11.50
C THR A 153 18.27 -12.20 -10.65
N ALA A 154 18.22 -11.82 -9.37
CA ALA A 154 19.35 -11.93 -8.47
C ALA A 154 19.72 -13.39 -8.19
N TRP A 155 18.73 -14.24 -7.89
CA TRP A 155 18.94 -15.66 -7.64
C TRP A 155 19.41 -16.41 -8.89
N GLU A 156 18.86 -16.11 -10.07
CA GLU A 156 19.30 -16.69 -11.35
C GLU A 156 20.80 -16.46 -11.57
N LYS A 157 21.32 -15.27 -11.26
CA LYS A 157 22.77 -14.99 -11.34
C LYS A 157 23.58 -15.86 -10.37
N ILE A 158 23.12 -16.05 -9.15
CA ILE A 158 23.78 -16.93 -8.17
C ILE A 158 23.79 -18.37 -8.68
N MET A 159 22.70 -18.84 -9.31
CA MET A 159 22.61 -20.20 -9.84
C MET A 159 23.50 -20.45 -11.05
N VAL A 160 23.88 -19.41 -11.80
CA VAL A 160 24.91 -19.53 -12.85
C VAL A 160 26.28 -19.83 -12.24
N GLU A 161 26.62 -19.21 -11.10
CA GLU A 161 27.91 -19.39 -10.44
C GLU A 161 27.95 -20.66 -9.56
N LYS A 162 26.82 -21.03 -8.96
CA LYS A 162 26.69 -22.13 -8.00
C LYS A 162 25.48 -23.01 -8.35
N PRO A 163 25.57 -23.80 -9.44
CA PRO A 163 24.46 -24.64 -9.89
C PRO A 163 24.16 -25.80 -8.94
N ASP A 164 25.05 -26.13 -8.01
CA ASP A 164 24.87 -27.13 -6.95
C ASP A 164 24.29 -26.54 -5.65
N TYR A 165 23.95 -25.25 -5.64
CA TYR A 165 23.37 -24.61 -4.46
C TYR A 165 21.86 -24.89 -4.34
N ARG A 166 21.54 -26.04 -3.74
CA ARG A 166 20.17 -26.53 -3.46
C ARG A 166 19.20 -25.44 -3.00
N ASP A 167 19.57 -24.67 -1.98
CA ASP A 167 18.67 -23.69 -1.38
C ASP A 167 18.34 -22.57 -2.36
N GLY A 168 19.26 -22.21 -3.27
CA GLY A 168 18.99 -21.21 -4.30
C GLY A 168 17.96 -21.69 -5.33
N TRP A 169 18.01 -22.95 -5.73
CA TRP A 169 16.97 -23.54 -6.58
C TRP A 169 15.62 -23.58 -5.89
N LEU A 170 15.57 -23.91 -4.60
CA LEU A 170 14.33 -23.83 -3.82
C LEU A 170 13.81 -22.38 -3.75
N GLN A 171 14.68 -21.38 -3.54
CA GLN A 171 14.27 -19.97 -3.52
C GLN A 171 13.68 -19.55 -4.88
N LEU A 172 14.30 -19.92 -6.00
CA LEU A 172 13.73 -19.68 -7.33
C LEU A 172 12.35 -20.35 -7.50
N ALA A 173 12.19 -21.58 -7.01
CA ALA A 173 10.91 -22.28 -7.05
C ALA A 173 9.82 -21.52 -6.29
N ILE A 174 10.10 -21.10 -5.05
CA ILE A 174 9.17 -20.32 -4.21
C ILE A 174 8.80 -18.99 -4.87
N LEU A 175 9.77 -18.26 -5.41
CA LEU A 175 9.54 -16.97 -6.06
C LEU A 175 8.70 -17.12 -7.35
N HIS A 176 8.95 -18.16 -8.14
CA HIS A 176 8.12 -18.47 -9.31
C HIS A 176 6.71 -18.87 -8.93
N TYR A 177 6.53 -19.65 -7.86
CA TYR A 177 5.22 -20.03 -7.34
C TYR A 177 4.43 -18.80 -6.88
N LYS A 178 5.06 -17.86 -6.17
CA LYS A 178 4.43 -16.58 -5.78
C LYS A 178 3.96 -15.72 -6.96
N LEU A 179 4.60 -15.85 -8.12
CA LEU A 179 4.16 -15.22 -9.36
C LEU A 179 3.17 -16.07 -10.17
N TYR A 180 2.64 -17.15 -9.60
CA TYR A 180 1.76 -18.12 -10.27
C TYR A 180 2.38 -18.77 -11.53
N LYS A 181 3.71 -18.83 -11.59
CA LYS A 181 4.47 -19.48 -12.68
C LYS A 181 4.80 -20.92 -12.30
N ASN A 182 3.77 -21.75 -12.14
CA ASN A 182 3.89 -23.10 -11.58
C ASN A 182 4.85 -23.99 -12.37
N ASP A 183 4.89 -23.88 -13.70
CA ASP A 183 5.80 -24.69 -14.53
C ASP A 183 7.27 -24.39 -14.20
N LYS A 184 7.62 -23.11 -14.08
CA LYS A 184 8.97 -22.69 -13.67
C LYS A 184 9.25 -23.04 -12.21
N ALA A 185 8.25 -22.97 -11.35
CA ALA A 185 8.39 -23.37 -9.96
C ALA A 185 8.76 -24.86 -9.86
N LYS A 186 8.04 -25.72 -10.60
CA LYS A 186 8.31 -27.15 -10.70
C LYS A 186 9.70 -27.44 -11.28
N GLU A 187 10.10 -26.76 -12.35
CA GLU A 187 11.44 -26.94 -12.94
C GLU A 187 12.56 -26.66 -11.94
N ASN A 188 12.48 -25.54 -11.22
CA ASN A 188 13.49 -25.19 -10.22
C ASN A 188 13.43 -26.10 -8.98
N LEU A 189 12.23 -26.53 -8.58
CA LEU A 189 12.06 -27.46 -7.48
C LEU A 189 12.69 -28.83 -7.78
N LEU A 190 12.53 -29.32 -9.00
CA LEU A 190 13.17 -30.56 -9.44
C LEU A 190 14.69 -30.47 -9.33
N LYS A 191 15.31 -29.35 -9.74
CA LYS A 191 16.76 -29.13 -9.55
C LYS A 191 17.18 -29.16 -8.08
N ALA A 192 16.38 -28.59 -7.18
CA ALA A 192 16.66 -28.67 -5.74
C ALA A 192 16.59 -30.11 -5.22
N LEU A 193 15.58 -30.89 -5.63
CA LEU A 193 15.40 -32.29 -5.25
C LEU A 193 16.42 -33.24 -5.91
N GLU A 194 16.93 -32.91 -7.09
CA GLU A 194 18.03 -33.64 -7.72
C GLU A 194 19.33 -33.55 -6.89
N ILE A 195 19.58 -32.38 -6.27
CA ILE A 195 20.75 -32.16 -5.41
C ILE A 195 20.54 -32.84 -4.04
N ASP A 196 19.35 -32.71 -3.46
CA ASP A 196 19.01 -33.34 -2.18
C ASP A 196 17.54 -33.81 -2.17
N PRO A 197 17.30 -35.09 -2.50
CA PRO A 197 15.95 -35.65 -2.54
C PRO A 197 15.23 -35.66 -1.20
N ASN A 198 15.97 -35.57 -0.09
CA ASN A 198 15.43 -35.63 1.28
C ASN A 198 15.26 -34.24 1.91
N TYR A 199 15.42 -33.18 1.13
CA TYR A 199 15.28 -31.82 1.63
C TYR A 199 13.83 -31.50 1.95
N ALA A 200 13.48 -31.55 3.24
CA ALA A 200 12.11 -31.40 3.72
C ALA A 200 11.37 -30.15 3.18
N PRO A 201 11.99 -28.94 3.11
CA PRO A 201 11.33 -27.77 2.54
C PRO A 201 10.97 -27.92 1.06
N ALA A 202 11.80 -28.62 0.27
CA ALA A 202 11.50 -28.90 -1.13
C ALA A 202 10.36 -29.91 -1.27
N GLN A 203 10.36 -30.98 -0.46
CA GLN A 203 9.26 -31.96 -0.46
C GLN A 203 7.92 -31.35 -0.03
N GLU A 204 7.94 -30.36 0.87
CA GLU A 204 6.73 -29.63 1.25
C GLU A 204 6.19 -28.80 0.08
N LEU A 205 7.05 -28.05 -0.61
CA LEU A 205 6.65 -27.30 -1.81
C LEU A 205 6.19 -28.22 -2.95
N GLU A 206 6.77 -29.40 -3.07
CA GLU A 206 6.37 -30.40 -4.07
C GLU A 206 4.90 -30.82 -3.89
N LYS A 207 4.50 -31.08 -2.64
CA LYS A 207 3.10 -31.42 -2.32
C LYS A 207 2.15 -30.29 -2.73
N ILE A 208 2.51 -29.04 -2.43
CA ILE A 208 1.71 -27.86 -2.79
C ILE A 208 1.59 -27.68 -4.30
N LEU A 209 2.64 -27.98 -5.07
CA LEU A 209 2.64 -27.84 -6.53
C LEU A 209 2.03 -29.04 -7.27
N GLY A 210 1.89 -30.18 -6.58
CA GLY A 210 1.31 -31.43 -7.11
C GLY A 210 -0.22 -31.49 -7.04
N GLU A 211 -0.85 -30.64 -6.22
CA GLU A 211 -2.29 -30.43 -6.12
C GLU A 211 -2.84 -29.54 -7.25
#